data_AF-M7ZUZ9-F1
#
_entry.id   AF-M7ZUZ9-F1
#
_cell.length_a   1.000
_cell.length_b   1.000
_cell.length_c   1.000
_cell.angle_alpha   90.00
_cell.angle_beta   90.00
_cell.angle_gamma   90.00
#
_symmetry.space_group_name_H-M   'P 1'
#
loop_
_entity.id
_entity.type
_entity.pdbx_description
1 polymer ?
#
loop_
_entity_poly.entity_id
_entity_poly.type
_entity_poly.pdbx_seq_one_letter_code
_entity_poly.pdbx_strand_id
1 'polypeptide(L)'
;MVREFCGGGGLENWFLELDVGWVLQIHNKTDLCQQLQLQLKSPSWLQDFVERWIRALMITISSIVEALDKVQTLLLARFGKASISEMLVFVDAVIPLLKAGKLRAVLDMYICVCTASYMFTLDVFSLEAQIIFDEIRRSLGTERNKLCDAISTTVEEVRALMEDDDSWAIEFPQGGAGVHRNTRLMVGYIVSMTDALVSTRKSAPSHNTGNLHGLIDDTIKHLKDLLPRKSELCLDAGMRYLFLLNNSYFIATRDFIRGPYCGDSQHHQGLELTLECKDHMDSYLDVSWAHVISSISKSNPPGPLRRWMTNTSSLAKFESAFHQTYQAQKLWKVPDPQLKDALRRAIIERVISSYNDYLKKHPELAEHARRGNSTPAVLEEMLGQLFEG
;
A
#
# COMPACT_ATOMS: atom_id res chain seq x y z
N MET A 1 42.09 19.43 1.78
CA MET A 1 40.76 19.88 2.25
C MET A 1 40.78 21.11 3.18
N VAL A 2 40.87 21.02 4.52
CA VAL A 2 40.71 22.21 5.41
C VAL A 2 41.77 23.30 5.14
N ARG A 3 43.02 22.92 4.82
CA ARG A 3 44.07 23.87 4.43
C ARG A 3 43.84 24.56 3.08
N GLU A 4 43.15 23.90 2.15
CA GLU A 4 42.82 24.44 0.82
C GLU A 4 41.54 25.28 0.84
N PHE A 5 40.63 25.01 1.79
CA PHE A 5 39.44 25.83 2.02
C PHE A 5 39.80 27.28 2.38
N CYS A 6 40.83 27.49 3.21
CA CYS A 6 41.33 28.83 3.51
C CYS A 6 41.95 29.55 2.30
N GLY A 7 42.24 28.84 1.20
CA GLY A 7 42.81 29.37 -0.04
C GLY A 7 41.79 29.69 -1.14
N GLY A 8 40.48 29.59 -0.88
CA GLY A 8 39.40 30.02 -1.78
C GLY A 8 38.87 28.96 -2.76
N GLY A 9 39.65 27.93 -3.13
CA GLY A 9 39.23 26.88 -4.08
C GLY A 9 38.83 25.53 -3.47
N GLY A 10 38.95 25.37 -2.14
CA GLY A 10 38.77 24.06 -1.49
C GLY A 10 37.36 23.48 -1.56
N LEU A 11 36.32 24.32 -1.68
CA LEU A 11 34.94 23.87 -1.77
C LEU A 11 34.60 23.33 -3.17
N GLU A 12 35.03 24.03 -4.22
CA GLU A 12 34.81 23.63 -5.61
C GLU A 12 35.48 22.28 -5.91
N ASN A 13 36.75 22.13 -5.52
CA ASN A 13 37.48 20.89 -5.69
C ASN A 13 36.81 19.73 -4.94
N TRP A 14 36.34 19.97 -3.71
CA TRP A 14 35.62 18.97 -2.92
C TRP A 14 34.35 18.47 -3.64
N PHE A 15 33.56 19.39 -4.20
CA PHE A 15 32.33 19.03 -4.91
C PHE A 15 32.61 18.32 -6.24
N LEU A 16 33.70 18.67 -6.93
CA LEU A 16 34.15 17.96 -8.12
C LEU A 16 34.60 16.52 -7.81
N GLU A 17 35.35 16.31 -6.73
CA GLU A 17 35.78 14.97 -6.28
C GLU A 17 34.58 14.08 -5.91
N LEU A 18 33.51 14.68 -5.38
CA LEU A 18 32.28 13.98 -5.03
C LEU A 18 31.29 13.79 -6.19
N ASP A 19 31.64 14.22 -7.40
CA ASP A 19 30.78 14.20 -8.58
C ASP A 19 29.45 14.97 -8.39
N VAL A 20 29.51 16.07 -7.64
CA VAL A 20 28.39 16.98 -7.36
C VAL A 20 28.71 18.45 -7.59
N GLY A 21 29.73 18.75 -8.42
CA GLY A 21 30.09 20.12 -8.81
C GLY A 21 28.93 20.93 -9.43
N TRP A 22 27.92 20.24 -9.98
CA TRP A 22 26.69 20.83 -10.49
C TRP A 22 25.85 21.53 -9.41
N VAL A 23 26.00 21.17 -8.13
CA VAL A 23 25.27 21.82 -7.01
C VAL A 23 25.61 23.30 -6.91
N LEU A 24 26.89 23.66 -7.10
CA LEU A 24 27.36 25.05 -7.04
C LEU A 24 26.80 25.91 -8.19
N GLN A 25 26.29 25.28 -9.25
CA GLN A 25 25.71 25.97 -10.40
C GLN A 25 24.22 26.28 -10.21
N ILE A 26 23.56 25.71 -9.18
CA ILE A 26 22.12 25.93 -8.92
C ILE A 26 21.83 27.40 -8.63
N HIS A 27 22.69 28.06 -7.85
CA HIS A 27 22.53 29.48 -7.48
C HIS A 27 22.65 30.45 -8.66
N ASN A 28 23.45 30.10 -9.67
CA ASN A 28 23.90 31.05 -10.68
C ASN A 28 23.07 31.04 -11.98
N LYS A 29 22.10 30.12 -12.14
CA LYS A 29 21.36 29.99 -13.41
C LYS A 29 19.91 29.54 -13.26
N THR A 30 19.00 30.37 -13.78
CA THR A 30 17.64 29.99 -14.23
C THR A 30 17.67 28.79 -15.20
N ASP A 31 18.81 28.62 -15.88
CA ASP A 31 19.11 27.60 -16.88
C ASP A 31 19.27 26.19 -16.26
N LEU A 32 19.72 26.03 -15.01
CA LEU A 32 19.86 24.69 -14.40
C LEU A 32 18.50 24.13 -13.98
N CYS A 33 17.58 24.94 -13.44
CA CYS A 33 16.20 24.49 -13.23
C CYS A 33 15.51 24.15 -14.56
N GLN A 34 15.78 24.90 -15.64
CA GLN A 34 15.30 24.55 -16.99
C GLN A 34 15.98 23.28 -17.55
N GLN A 35 17.28 23.10 -17.34
CA GLN A 35 18.02 21.90 -17.76
C GLN A 35 17.61 20.68 -16.95
N LEU A 36 17.42 20.81 -15.64
CA LEU A 36 16.84 19.81 -14.76
C LEU A 36 15.41 19.51 -15.23
N GLN A 37 14.57 20.50 -15.51
CA GLN A 37 13.24 20.26 -16.12
C GLN A 37 13.31 19.52 -17.47
N LEU A 38 14.33 19.78 -18.29
CA LEU A 38 14.52 19.14 -19.60
C LEU A 38 15.11 17.73 -19.51
N GLN A 39 16.02 17.48 -18.56
CA GLN A 39 16.74 16.21 -18.32
C GLN A 39 15.95 15.26 -17.40
N LEU A 40 15.14 15.79 -16.46
CA LEU A 40 14.32 15.04 -15.50
C LEU A 40 12.95 14.63 -16.05
N LYS A 41 12.82 14.59 -17.38
CA LYS A 41 11.61 14.08 -18.05
C LYS A 41 11.38 12.58 -17.80
N SER A 42 12.43 11.84 -17.40
CA SER A 42 12.31 10.45 -16.95
C SER A 42 12.61 10.32 -15.44
N PRO A 43 11.83 9.52 -14.69
CA PRO A 43 12.09 9.22 -13.27
C PRO A 43 13.50 8.69 -12.98
N SER A 44 14.11 7.99 -13.94
CA SER A 44 15.45 7.40 -13.78
C SER A 44 16.56 8.43 -13.58
N TRP A 45 16.46 9.59 -14.24
CA TRP A 45 17.48 10.63 -14.14
C TRP A 45 17.40 11.35 -12.80
N LEU A 46 16.19 11.60 -12.30
CA LEU A 46 16.03 12.22 -10.97
C LEU A 46 16.67 11.37 -9.89
N GLN A 47 16.43 10.06 -9.95
CA GLN A 47 16.97 9.13 -8.99
C GLN A 47 18.51 9.14 -9.01
N ASP A 48 19.15 9.17 -10.18
CA ASP A 48 20.62 9.25 -10.28
C ASP A 48 21.18 10.52 -9.62
N PHE A 49 20.59 11.69 -9.89
CA PHE A 49 21.01 12.94 -9.23
C PHE A 49 20.84 12.87 -7.71
N VAL A 50 19.71 12.33 -7.24
CA VAL A 50 19.44 12.13 -5.81
C VAL A 50 20.45 11.18 -5.18
N GLU A 51 20.77 10.05 -5.82
CA GLU A 51 21.75 9.07 -5.30
C GLU A 51 23.16 9.67 -5.19
N ARG A 52 23.59 10.45 -6.20
CA ARG A 52 24.87 11.17 -6.15
C ARG A 52 24.88 12.21 -5.03
N TRP A 53 23.79 12.95 -4.88
CA TRP A 53 23.62 13.94 -3.82
C TRP A 53 23.64 13.30 -2.42
N ILE A 54 22.90 12.21 -2.21
CA ILE A 54 22.87 11.45 -0.93
C ILE A 54 24.29 11.00 -0.58
N ARG A 55 24.99 10.38 -1.54
CA ARG A 55 26.37 9.92 -1.33
C ARG A 55 27.30 11.06 -0.95
N ALA A 56 27.25 12.18 -1.67
CA ALA A 56 28.10 13.34 -1.41
C ALA A 56 27.82 13.97 -0.04
N LEU A 57 26.54 14.12 0.34
CA LEU A 57 26.14 14.65 1.64
C LEU A 57 26.62 13.74 2.77
N MET A 58 26.41 12.43 2.66
CA MET A 58 26.83 11.48 3.68
C MET A 58 28.36 11.40 3.80
N ILE A 59 29.12 11.39 2.69
CA ILE A 59 30.59 11.44 2.73
C ILE A 59 31.08 12.72 3.40
N THR A 60 30.47 13.86 3.07
CA THR A 60 30.82 15.16 3.69
C THR A 60 30.59 15.12 5.20
N ILE A 61 29.43 14.65 5.64
CA ILE A 61 29.08 14.55 7.06
C ILE A 61 30.00 13.57 7.79
N SER A 62 30.19 12.36 7.26
CA SER A 62 31.11 11.38 7.86
C SER A 62 32.54 11.91 7.94
N SER A 63 33.03 12.58 6.90
CA SER A 63 34.36 13.20 6.90
C SER A 63 34.50 14.28 7.96
N ILE A 64 33.45 15.10 8.14
CA ILE A 64 33.41 16.09 9.23
C ILE A 64 33.45 15.36 10.56
N VAL A 65 32.54 14.41 10.81
CA VAL A 65 32.43 13.70 12.09
C VAL A 65 33.72 12.97 12.46
N GLU A 66 34.36 12.26 11.51
CA GLU A 66 35.60 11.53 11.74
C GLU A 66 36.82 12.44 11.99
N ALA A 67 36.84 13.62 11.38
CA ALA A 67 37.97 14.55 11.52
C ALA A 67 37.90 15.40 12.81
N LEU A 68 36.79 15.35 13.56
CA LEU A 68 36.61 16.09 14.81
C LEU A 68 37.60 15.68 15.89
N ASP A 69 37.99 14.40 15.94
CA ASP A 69 38.93 13.87 16.93
C ASP A 69 40.40 14.22 16.60
N LYS A 70 40.65 14.85 15.43
CA LYS A 70 41.99 14.95 14.82
C LYS A 70 42.44 16.38 14.45
N VAL A 71 41.55 17.37 14.37
CA VAL A 71 41.81 18.68 13.70
C VAL A 71 41.26 19.88 14.48
N GLN A 72 41.71 21.11 14.15
CA GLN A 72 41.07 22.39 14.50
C GLN A 72 39.56 22.39 14.23
N THR A 73 38.78 22.09 15.26
CA THR A 73 37.33 21.82 15.22
C THR A 73 36.53 22.95 14.56
N LEU A 74 36.94 24.21 14.77
CA LEU A 74 36.21 25.38 14.26
C LEU A 74 36.30 25.57 12.74
N LEU A 75 37.48 25.37 12.13
CA LEU A 75 37.63 25.50 10.66
C LEU A 75 36.87 24.39 9.94
N LEU A 76 36.91 23.18 10.50
CA LEU A 76 36.16 22.04 9.99
C LEU A 76 34.65 22.26 10.09
N ALA A 77 34.16 22.80 11.22
CA ALA A 77 32.75 23.16 11.37
C ALA A 77 32.30 24.21 10.34
N ARG A 78 33.11 25.24 10.10
CA ARG A 78 32.83 26.27 9.08
C ARG A 78 32.80 25.70 7.66
N PHE A 79 33.76 24.85 7.32
CA PHE A 79 33.79 24.14 6.04
C PHE A 79 32.55 23.26 5.88
N GLY A 80 32.19 22.51 6.91
CA GLY A 80 31.02 21.65 6.92
C GLY A 80 29.73 22.44 6.72
N LYS A 81 29.60 23.58 7.41
CA LYS A 81 28.46 24.48 7.21
C LYS A 81 28.36 24.96 5.77
N ALA A 82 29.45 25.48 5.20
CA ALA A 82 29.45 25.95 3.81
C ALA A 82 29.07 24.83 2.82
N SER A 83 29.67 23.65 2.99
CA SER A 83 29.41 22.50 2.12
C SER A 83 27.96 22.01 2.21
N ILE A 84 27.44 21.84 3.42
CA ILE A 84 26.07 21.36 3.62
C ILE A 84 25.07 22.40 3.12
N SER A 85 25.28 23.69 3.39
CA SER A 85 24.40 24.75 2.90
C SER A 85 24.26 24.75 1.38
N GLU A 86 25.36 24.58 0.62
CA GLU A 86 25.29 24.46 -0.83
C GLU A 86 24.52 23.20 -1.27
N MET A 87 24.77 22.06 -0.61
CA MET A 87 24.03 20.82 -0.90
C MET A 87 22.53 20.94 -0.64
N LEU A 88 22.10 21.68 0.39
CA LEU A 88 20.67 21.83 0.72
C LEU A 88 19.91 22.65 -0.33
N VAL A 89 20.58 23.49 -1.11
CA VAL A 89 19.92 24.26 -2.18
C VAL A 89 19.36 23.35 -3.28
N PHE A 90 19.93 22.16 -3.45
CA PHE A 90 19.36 21.14 -4.33
C PHE A 90 17.98 20.65 -3.88
N VAL A 91 17.72 20.60 -2.57
CA VAL A 91 16.40 20.19 -2.04
C VAL A 91 15.32 21.15 -2.53
N ASP A 92 15.55 22.45 -2.39
CA ASP A 92 14.65 23.50 -2.87
C ASP A 92 14.45 23.48 -4.38
N ALA A 93 15.51 23.20 -5.15
CA ALA A 93 15.44 23.13 -6.60
C ALA A 93 14.63 21.91 -7.11
N VAL A 94 14.69 20.79 -6.38
CA VAL A 94 14.03 19.54 -6.78
C VAL A 94 12.57 19.51 -6.38
N ILE A 95 12.20 20.09 -5.23
CA ILE A 95 10.82 20.01 -4.71
C ILE A 95 9.74 20.33 -5.75
N PRO A 96 9.82 21.44 -6.52
CA PRO A 96 8.83 21.76 -7.56
C PRO A 96 8.74 20.75 -8.70
N LEU A 97 9.72 19.85 -8.83
CA LEU A 97 9.84 18.85 -9.89
C LEU A 97 9.30 17.48 -9.47
N LEU A 98 8.98 17.31 -8.19
CA LEU A 98 8.40 16.10 -7.59
C LEU A 98 6.90 16.10 -7.89
N LYS A 99 6.49 15.27 -8.85
CA LYS A 99 5.09 14.99 -9.20
C LYS A 99 4.74 13.55 -8.85
N ALA A 100 3.47 13.19 -8.96
CA ALA A 100 3.02 11.80 -8.97
C ALA A 100 3.98 10.88 -9.79
N GLY A 101 4.50 9.82 -9.16
CA GLY A 101 5.48 8.89 -9.73
C GLY A 101 6.94 9.10 -9.30
N LYS A 102 7.25 10.15 -8.51
CA LYS A 102 8.62 10.45 -8.05
C LYS A 102 8.83 10.26 -6.53
N LEU A 103 7.87 9.62 -5.84
CA LEU A 103 7.86 9.45 -4.38
C LEU A 103 9.18 8.86 -3.82
N ARG A 104 9.76 7.86 -4.51
CA ARG A 104 11.00 7.21 -4.06
C ARG A 104 12.15 8.19 -3.86
N ALA A 105 12.40 9.06 -4.83
CA ALA A 105 13.46 10.06 -4.76
C ALA A 105 13.29 10.98 -3.53
N VAL A 106 12.05 11.38 -3.23
CA VAL A 106 11.74 12.25 -2.08
C VAL A 106 11.96 11.52 -0.75
N LEU A 107 11.54 10.25 -0.68
CA LEU A 107 11.73 9.42 0.50
C LEU A 107 13.22 9.17 0.78
N ASP A 108 14.00 8.88 -0.26
CA ASP A 108 15.45 8.67 -0.13
C ASP A 108 16.15 9.94 0.39
N MET A 109 15.78 11.12 -0.14
CA MET A 109 16.25 12.41 0.37
C MET A 109 15.83 12.64 1.82
N TYR A 110 14.57 12.38 2.16
CA TYR A 110 14.04 12.53 3.52
C TYR A 110 14.80 11.67 4.53
N ILE A 111 15.04 10.39 4.20
CA ILE A 111 15.82 9.47 5.05
C ILE A 111 17.23 10.03 5.25
N CYS A 112 17.91 10.43 4.16
CA CYS A 112 19.26 10.97 4.21
C CYS A 112 19.35 12.22 5.10
N VAL A 113 18.43 13.18 4.96
CA VAL A 113 18.40 14.39 5.80
C VAL A 113 18.14 14.05 7.27
N CYS A 114 17.28 13.06 7.57
CA CYS A 114 17.07 12.61 8.94
C CYS A 114 18.34 11.98 9.54
N THR A 115 19.02 11.10 8.81
CA THR A 115 20.29 10.50 9.24
C THR A 115 21.36 11.56 9.44
N ALA A 116 21.50 12.48 8.49
CA ALA A 116 22.42 13.61 8.55
C ALA A 116 22.19 14.47 9.80
N SER A 117 20.93 14.84 10.07
CA SER A 117 20.58 15.64 11.23
C SER A 117 20.87 14.92 12.54
N TYR A 118 20.71 13.59 12.58
CA TYR A 118 21.01 12.78 13.76
C TYR A 118 22.51 12.72 14.05
N MET A 119 23.36 12.62 13.04
CA MET A 119 24.82 12.58 13.22
C MET A 119 25.39 13.83 13.90
N PHE A 120 24.73 14.98 13.75
CA PHE A 120 25.10 16.23 14.45
C PHE A 120 24.52 16.35 15.87
N THR A 121 23.83 15.33 16.40
CA THR A 121 23.32 15.30 17.79
C THR A 121 24.27 14.65 18.79
N LEU A 122 25.40 14.11 18.32
CA LEU A 122 26.37 13.41 19.17
C LEU A 122 27.21 14.44 19.95
N ASP A 123 27.11 14.49 21.28
CA ASP A 123 27.81 15.45 22.18
C ASP A 123 29.34 15.29 22.18
N VAL A 124 30.01 15.69 21.10
CA VAL A 124 31.47 15.51 20.93
C VAL A 124 32.19 16.82 20.55
N PHE A 125 31.56 17.98 20.75
CA PHE A 125 32.01 19.22 20.12
C PHE A 125 32.52 20.28 21.12
N SER A 126 33.47 21.13 20.69
CA SER A 126 33.79 22.37 21.42
C SER A 126 32.58 23.32 21.39
N LEU A 127 32.45 24.22 22.37
CA LEU A 127 31.28 25.11 22.49
C LEU A 127 31.06 25.97 21.22
N GLU A 128 32.13 26.47 20.61
CA GLU A 128 32.06 27.29 19.39
C GLU A 128 31.69 26.47 18.15
N ALA A 129 32.14 25.22 18.06
CA ALA A 129 31.79 24.31 16.97
C ALA A 129 30.35 23.80 17.13
N GLN A 130 29.91 23.57 18.37
CA GLN A 130 28.55 23.17 18.72
C GLN A 130 27.52 24.15 18.16
N ILE A 131 27.75 25.47 18.29
CA ILE A 131 26.86 26.50 17.74
C ILE A 131 26.67 26.33 16.22
N ILE A 132 27.76 26.03 15.50
CA ILE A 132 27.74 25.82 14.05
C ILE A 132 27.02 24.50 13.69
N PHE A 133 27.25 23.44 14.45
CA PHE A 133 26.54 22.17 14.24
C PHE A 133 25.06 22.25 14.56
N ASP A 134 24.66 23.04 15.56
CA ASP A 134 23.26 23.35 15.82
C ASP A 134 22.62 24.18 14.71
N GLU A 135 23.37 25.09 14.08
CA GLU A 135 22.93 25.77 12.85
C GLU A 135 22.68 24.79 11.70
N ILE A 136 23.64 23.89 11.44
CA ILE A 136 23.52 22.86 10.40
C ILE A 136 22.30 21.97 10.69
N ARG A 137 22.14 21.51 11.93
CA ARG A 137 21.00 20.70 12.37
C ARG A 137 19.67 21.41 12.15
N ARG A 138 19.60 22.71 12.43
CA ARG A 138 18.40 23.51 12.15
C ARG A 138 18.11 23.59 10.65
N SER A 139 19.11 23.84 9.81
CA SER A 139 18.95 23.86 8.35
C SER A 139 18.47 22.50 7.81
N LEU A 140 19.07 21.39 8.25
CA LEU A 140 18.62 20.04 7.91
C LEU A 140 17.19 19.79 8.37
N GLY A 141 16.82 20.26 9.58
CA GLY A 141 15.46 20.18 10.09
C GLY A 141 14.43 20.93 9.22
N THR A 142 14.80 22.09 8.68
CA THR A 142 13.96 22.84 7.73
C THR A 142 13.76 22.07 6.44
N GLU A 143 14.83 21.56 5.82
CA GLU A 143 14.73 20.78 4.58
C GLU A 143 13.97 19.47 4.77
N ARG A 144 14.13 18.81 5.93
CA ARG A 144 13.33 17.64 6.30
C ARG A 144 11.84 17.95 6.29
N ASN A 145 11.43 19.08 6.87
CA ASN A 145 10.02 19.46 6.92
C ASN A 145 9.47 19.72 5.51
N LYS A 146 10.22 20.45 4.67
CA LYS A 146 9.85 20.68 3.27
C LYS A 146 9.72 19.38 2.47
N LEU A 147 10.63 18.42 2.67
CA LEU A 147 10.56 17.09 2.05
C LEU A 147 9.33 16.31 2.54
N CYS A 148 8.99 16.40 3.82
CA CYS A 148 7.77 15.80 4.38
C CYS A 148 6.51 16.42 3.75
N ASP A 149 6.49 17.74 3.58
CA ASP A 149 5.38 18.44 2.91
C ASP A 149 5.28 18.00 1.44
N ALA A 150 6.41 17.87 0.74
CA ALA A 150 6.44 17.38 -0.64
C ALA A 150 5.94 15.92 -0.78
N ILE A 151 6.28 15.05 0.18
CA ILE A 151 5.72 13.69 0.25
C ILE A 151 4.19 13.75 0.40
N SER A 152 3.70 14.58 1.32
CA SER A 152 2.26 14.79 1.55
C SER A 152 1.56 15.29 0.29
N THR A 153 2.07 16.34 -0.35
CA THR A 153 1.54 16.87 -1.62
C THR A 153 1.51 15.80 -2.71
N THR A 154 2.57 15.00 -2.85
CA THR A 154 2.61 13.93 -3.85
C THR A 154 1.53 12.87 -3.60
N VAL A 155 1.26 12.53 -2.33
CA VAL A 155 0.20 11.58 -1.97
C VAL A 155 -1.18 12.19 -2.24
N GLU A 156 -1.41 13.45 -1.90
CA GLU A 156 -2.69 14.15 -2.17
C GLU A 156 -2.99 14.28 -3.66
N GLU A 157 -1.98 14.56 -4.50
CA GLU A 157 -2.14 14.56 -5.95
C GLU A 157 -2.65 13.20 -6.47
N VAL A 158 -2.07 12.10 -5.97
CA VAL A 158 -2.50 10.75 -6.36
C VAL A 158 -3.91 10.46 -5.85
N ARG A 159 -4.27 10.87 -4.63
CA ARG A 159 -5.64 10.73 -4.10
C ARG A 159 -6.65 11.47 -4.97
N ALA A 160 -6.36 12.70 -5.37
CA ALA A 160 -7.22 13.47 -6.26
C ALA A 160 -7.39 12.79 -7.63
N LEU A 161 -6.29 12.32 -8.24
CA LEU A 161 -6.35 11.57 -9.50
C LEU A 161 -7.16 10.27 -9.37
N MET A 162 -7.11 9.61 -8.21
CA MET A 162 -7.89 8.41 -7.95
C MET A 162 -9.38 8.70 -7.78
N GLU A 163 -9.77 9.86 -7.24
CA GLU A 163 -11.18 10.21 -7.10
C GLU A 163 -11.86 10.38 -8.46
N ASP A 164 -11.17 10.97 -9.43
CA ASP A 164 -11.72 11.26 -10.77
C ASP A 164 -11.44 10.15 -11.81
N ASP A 165 -10.98 8.97 -11.37
CA ASP A 165 -10.57 7.90 -12.28
C ASP A 165 -11.77 7.10 -12.83
N ASP A 166 -12.08 7.27 -14.12
CA ASP A 166 -13.16 6.53 -14.80
C ASP A 166 -12.99 4.99 -14.78
N SER A 167 -11.78 4.48 -14.52
CA SER A 167 -11.55 3.02 -14.43
C SER A 167 -12.39 2.34 -13.35
N TRP A 168 -12.78 3.06 -12.29
CA TRP A 168 -13.70 2.53 -11.29
C TRP A 168 -14.98 2.05 -11.95
N ALA A 169 -15.55 2.78 -12.91
CA ALA A 169 -16.78 2.38 -13.60
C ALA A 169 -16.54 1.34 -14.71
N ILE A 170 -15.34 1.30 -15.30
CA ILE A 170 -15.02 0.45 -16.46
C ILE A 170 -14.64 -0.98 -16.06
N GLU A 171 -14.01 -1.17 -14.90
CA GLU A 171 -13.51 -2.48 -14.46
C GLU A 171 -14.63 -3.39 -13.88
N PHE A 172 -15.71 -2.82 -13.32
CA PHE A 172 -16.83 -3.61 -12.77
C PHE A 172 -17.61 -4.43 -13.81
N PRO A 173 -18.02 -3.89 -14.98
CA PRO A 173 -18.81 -4.64 -15.96
C PRO A 173 -18.07 -5.82 -16.62
N GLN A 174 -16.74 -5.91 -16.49
CA GLN A 174 -15.92 -6.95 -17.12
C GLN A 174 -15.65 -8.18 -16.23
N GLY A 175 -16.38 -8.35 -15.12
CA GLY A 175 -16.10 -9.42 -14.16
C GLY A 175 -14.96 -9.09 -13.18
N GLY A 176 -14.52 -7.83 -13.15
CA GLY A 176 -13.44 -7.33 -12.29
C GLY A 176 -13.84 -7.12 -10.83
N ALA A 177 -14.14 -8.19 -10.09
CA ALA A 177 -14.23 -8.11 -8.62
C ALA A 177 -12.84 -8.08 -7.96
N GLY A 178 -11.74 -8.17 -8.74
CA GLY A 178 -10.38 -8.26 -8.21
C GLY A 178 -9.87 -6.97 -7.55
N VAL A 179 -8.60 -7.00 -7.14
CA VAL A 179 -7.94 -5.84 -6.56
C VAL A 179 -7.73 -4.75 -7.63
N HIS A 180 -8.34 -3.59 -7.42
CA HIS A 180 -8.32 -2.46 -8.35
C HIS A 180 -6.91 -1.87 -8.49
N ARG A 181 -6.59 -1.34 -9.67
CA ARG A 181 -5.27 -0.74 -9.95
C ARG A 181 -4.92 0.41 -8.98
N ASN A 182 -5.89 1.25 -8.63
CA ASN A 182 -5.69 2.38 -7.73
C ASN A 182 -5.45 1.92 -6.29
N THR A 183 -6.11 0.84 -5.86
CA THR A 183 -5.80 0.18 -4.58
C THR A 183 -4.36 -0.31 -4.57
N ARG A 184 -3.90 -0.96 -5.64
CA ARG A 184 -2.49 -1.44 -5.74
C ARG A 184 -1.50 -0.28 -5.71
N LEU A 185 -1.78 0.79 -6.46
CA LEU A 185 -0.92 1.98 -6.52
C LEU A 185 -0.78 2.61 -5.14
N MET A 186 -1.90 2.88 -4.47
CA MET A 186 -1.90 3.53 -3.16
C MET A 186 -1.24 2.65 -2.09
N VAL A 187 -1.48 1.33 -2.11
CA VAL A 187 -0.78 0.39 -1.23
C VAL A 187 0.73 0.39 -1.50
N GLY A 188 1.17 0.51 -2.77
CA GLY A 188 2.59 0.65 -3.10
C GLY A 188 3.24 1.91 -2.52
N TYR A 189 2.49 3.02 -2.48
CA TYR A 189 2.92 4.26 -1.82
C TYR A 189 3.01 4.08 -0.30
N ILE A 190 2.00 3.45 0.31
CA ILE A 190 1.99 3.15 1.74
C ILE A 190 3.19 2.26 2.12
N VAL A 191 3.50 1.22 1.33
CA VAL A 191 4.69 0.36 1.54
C VAL A 191 5.96 1.20 1.51
N SER A 192 6.14 2.02 0.47
CA SER A 192 7.34 2.84 0.30
C SER A 192 7.54 3.82 1.46
N MET A 193 6.47 4.49 1.89
CA MET A 193 6.52 5.39 3.05
C MET A 193 6.82 4.64 4.35
N THR A 194 6.29 3.42 4.50
CA THR A 194 6.56 2.58 5.68
C THR A 194 8.01 2.12 5.70
N ASP A 195 8.57 1.71 4.57
CA ASP A 195 9.99 1.33 4.46
C ASP A 195 10.91 2.51 4.80
N ALA A 196 10.53 3.72 4.36
CA ALA A 196 11.24 4.94 4.72
C ALA A 196 11.13 5.27 6.21
N LEU A 197 9.95 5.08 6.82
CA LEU A 197 9.73 5.23 8.26
C LEU A 197 10.63 4.28 9.07
N VAL A 198 10.66 3.00 8.69
CA VAL A 198 11.50 1.97 9.34
C VAL A 198 12.99 2.31 9.17
N SER A 199 13.41 2.71 7.97
CA SER A 199 14.80 3.09 7.68
C SER A 199 15.24 4.33 8.47
N THR A 200 14.34 5.31 8.62
CA THR A 200 14.57 6.49 9.43
C THR A 200 14.72 6.13 10.91
N ARG A 201 13.84 5.28 11.46
CA ARG A 201 13.93 4.84 12.86
C ARG A 201 15.21 4.03 13.14
N LYS A 202 15.70 3.26 12.17
CA LYS A 202 16.97 2.52 12.30
C LYS A 202 18.20 3.43 12.30
N SER A 203 18.22 4.41 11.40
CA SER A 203 19.38 5.30 11.20
C SER A 203 19.39 6.53 12.12
N ALA A 204 18.22 6.93 12.63
CA ALA A 204 18.01 8.13 13.42
C ALA A 204 16.93 7.90 14.52
N PRO A 205 17.21 7.11 15.57
CA PRO A 205 16.19 6.63 16.51
C PRO A 205 15.46 7.72 17.32
N SER A 206 16.11 8.86 17.56
CA SER A 206 15.54 9.98 18.33
C SER A 206 14.74 10.96 17.48
N HIS A 207 14.67 10.76 16.15
CA HIS A 207 13.94 11.68 15.28
C HIS A 207 12.43 11.49 15.38
N ASN A 208 11.70 12.61 15.46
CA ASN A 208 10.24 12.61 15.39
C ASN A 208 9.78 12.22 13.98
N THR A 209 9.34 10.98 13.81
CA THR A 209 8.76 10.47 12.57
C THR A 209 7.23 10.56 12.55
N GLY A 210 6.62 11.35 13.45
CA GLY A 210 5.17 11.44 13.63
C GLY A 210 4.44 11.92 12.38
N ASN A 211 5.02 12.86 11.62
CA ASN A 211 4.39 13.38 10.40
C ASN A 211 4.24 12.30 9.32
N LEU A 212 5.29 11.52 9.07
CA LEU A 212 5.25 10.43 8.07
C LEU A 212 4.33 9.30 8.52
N HIS A 213 4.35 8.97 9.82
CA HIS A 213 3.41 7.98 10.39
C HIS A 213 1.96 8.42 10.24
N GLY A 214 1.63 9.67 10.61
CA GLY A 214 0.29 10.23 10.45
C GLY A 214 -0.16 10.23 8.99
N LEU A 215 0.73 10.58 8.06
CA LEU A 215 0.42 10.52 6.63
C LEU A 215 0.12 9.09 6.15
N ILE A 216 0.83 8.08 6.65
CA ILE A 216 0.55 6.67 6.37
C ILE A 216 -0.85 6.29 6.86
N ASP A 217 -1.17 6.61 8.11
CA ASP A 217 -2.48 6.32 8.72
C ASP A 217 -3.61 7.01 7.95
N ASP A 218 -3.44 8.29 7.61
CA ASP A 218 -4.40 9.06 6.82
C ASP A 218 -4.58 8.46 5.42
N THR A 219 -3.51 7.93 4.82
CA THR A 219 -3.56 7.29 3.50
C THR A 219 -4.35 5.97 3.56
N ILE A 220 -4.11 5.16 4.59
CA ILE A 220 -4.85 3.91 4.81
C ILE A 220 -6.33 4.22 5.03
N LYS A 221 -6.62 5.22 5.87
CA LYS A 221 -8.00 5.66 6.15
C LYS A 221 -8.69 6.16 4.89
N HIS A 222 -8.05 7.05 4.12
CA HIS A 222 -8.59 7.54 2.87
C HIS A 222 -8.97 6.40 1.91
N LEU A 223 -8.08 5.41 1.76
CA LEU A 223 -8.35 4.25 0.91
C LEU A 223 -9.54 3.42 1.40
N LYS A 224 -9.64 3.20 2.72
CA LYS A 224 -10.79 2.51 3.34
C LYS A 224 -12.11 3.27 3.17
N ASP A 225 -12.09 4.59 3.19
CA ASP A 225 -13.28 5.43 2.97
C ASP A 225 -13.65 5.55 1.47
N LEU A 226 -12.66 5.41 0.59
CA LEU A 226 -12.85 5.49 -0.87
C LEU A 226 -13.51 4.23 -1.43
N LEU A 227 -13.06 3.05 -0.99
CA LEU A 227 -13.50 1.77 -1.56
C LEU A 227 -15.01 1.55 -1.50
N PRO A 228 -15.71 1.73 -0.36
CA PRO A 228 -17.16 1.62 -0.29
C PRO A 228 -17.87 2.58 -1.24
N ARG A 229 -17.44 3.85 -1.29
CA ARG A 229 -18.05 4.86 -2.17
C ARG A 229 -17.94 4.49 -3.64
N LYS A 230 -16.75 4.03 -4.08
CA LYS A 230 -16.55 3.61 -5.48
C LYS A 230 -17.25 2.28 -5.77
N SER A 231 -17.40 1.40 -4.78
CA SER A 231 -18.09 0.12 -4.96
C SER A 231 -19.58 0.27 -5.31
N GLU A 232 -20.21 1.40 -4.97
CA GLU A 232 -21.61 1.69 -5.36
C GLU A 232 -21.81 1.85 -6.87
N LEU A 233 -20.73 1.99 -7.65
CA LEU A 233 -20.79 1.94 -9.11
C LEU A 233 -21.08 0.52 -9.64
N CYS A 234 -20.90 -0.51 -8.80
CA CYS A 234 -21.18 -1.89 -9.13
C CYS A 234 -22.66 -2.22 -8.88
N LEU A 235 -23.41 -2.46 -9.97
CA LEU A 235 -24.84 -2.77 -9.91
C LEU A 235 -25.15 -4.13 -9.27
N ASP A 236 -24.28 -5.13 -9.47
CA ASP A 236 -24.45 -6.43 -8.85
C ASP A 236 -23.94 -6.37 -7.39
N ALA A 237 -24.87 -6.56 -6.45
CA ALA A 237 -24.58 -6.44 -5.03
C ALA A 237 -23.62 -7.54 -4.53
N GLY A 238 -23.65 -8.75 -5.11
CA GLY A 238 -22.71 -9.81 -4.77
C GLY A 238 -21.30 -9.47 -5.22
N MET A 239 -21.17 -8.98 -6.45
CA MET A 239 -19.90 -8.54 -7.01
C MET A 239 -19.31 -7.33 -6.26
N ARG A 240 -20.17 -6.42 -5.81
CA ARG A 240 -19.78 -5.28 -4.95
C ARG A 240 -19.13 -5.75 -3.64
N TYR A 241 -19.74 -6.68 -2.93
CA TYR A 241 -19.16 -7.22 -1.69
C TYR A 241 -17.90 -8.06 -1.94
N LEU A 242 -17.84 -8.79 -3.05
CA LEU A 242 -16.64 -9.53 -3.42
C LEU A 242 -15.47 -8.58 -3.74
N PHE A 243 -15.75 -7.46 -4.41
CA PHE A 243 -14.79 -6.39 -4.65
C PHE A 243 -14.26 -5.79 -3.35
N LEU A 244 -15.17 -5.43 -2.43
CA LEU A 244 -14.78 -4.90 -1.12
C LEU A 244 -13.90 -5.89 -0.36
N LEU A 245 -14.30 -7.16 -0.32
CA LEU A 245 -13.53 -8.22 0.30
C LEU A 245 -12.13 -8.35 -0.28
N ASN A 246 -12.01 -8.42 -1.61
CA ASN A 246 -10.71 -8.54 -2.29
C ASN A 246 -9.78 -7.37 -1.98
N ASN A 247 -10.30 -6.14 -2.00
CA ASN A 247 -9.51 -4.93 -1.77
C ASN A 247 -9.15 -4.76 -0.29
N SER A 248 -10.09 -4.95 0.64
CA SER A 248 -9.82 -4.89 2.09
C SER A 248 -8.86 -5.99 2.54
N TYR A 249 -8.97 -7.19 1.98
CA TYR A 249 -8.03 -8.28 2.26
C TYR A 249 -6.63 -7.97 1.72
N PHE A 250 -6.52 -7.41 0.51
CA PHE A 250 -5.25 -6.99 -0.08
C PHE A 250 -4.55 -5.89 0.74
N ILE A 251 -5.31 -5.01 1.38
CA ILE A 251 -4.77 -4.02 2.32
C ILE A 251 -4.33 -4.73 3.61
N ALA A 252 -5.20 -5.53 4.22
CA ALA A 252 -4.96 -6.15 5.53
C ALA A 252 -3.82 -7.18 5.56
N THR A 253 -3.50 -7.82 4.43
CA THR A 253 -2.42 -8.80 4.33
C THR A 253 -1.02 -8.20 4.35
N ARG A 254 -0.89 -6.88 4.29
CA ARG A 254 0.43 -6.24 4.32
C ARG A 254 1.00 -6.24 5.73
N ASP A 255 2.19 -6.82 5.87
CA ASP A 255 2.88 -7.05 7.15
C ASP A 255 3.00 -5.79 8.02
N PHE A 256 3.13 -4.61 7.41
CA PHE A 256 3.23 -3.35 8.15
C PHE A 256 1.92 -2.90 8.80
N ILE A 257 0.75 -3.33 8.30
CA ILE A 257 -0.57 -3.06 8.92
C ILE A 257 -0.80 -4.02 10.10
N ARG A 258 -0.19 -5.22 10.07
CA ARG A 258 -0.18 -6.14 11.21
C ARG A 258 0.78 -5.71 12.34
N GLY A 259 1.65 -4.73 12.06
CA GLY A 259 2.56 -4.11 13.02
C GLY A 259 3.75 -4.99 13.43
N PRO A 260 4.83 -4.42 14.00
CA PRO A 260 5.99 -5.17 14.50
C PRO A 260 5.67 -6.05 15.72
N TYR A 261 4.49 -5.87 16.31
CA TYR A 261 4.01 -6.60 17.48
C TYR A 261 3.26 -7.89 17.14
N CYS A 262 3.08 -8.21 15.86
CA CYS A 262 2.72 -9.57 15.44
C CYS A 262 3.96 -10.48 15.46
N GLY A 263 4.70 -10.44 16.57
CA GLY A 263 5.62 -11.51 16.94
C GLY A 263 4.82 -12.76 17.28
N ASP A 264 5.31 -13.91 16.85
CA ASP A 264 4.84 -15.25 17.25
C ASP A 264 3.51 -15.77 16.68
N SER A 265 3.23 -15.51 15.40
CA SER A 265 2.31 -16.40 14.65
C SER A 265 2.96 -17.04 13.43
N GLN A 266 4.22 -17.46 13.57
CA GLN A 266 4.64 -18.68 12.90
C GLN A 266 3.80 -19.82 13.51
N HIS A 267 3.01 -20.50 12.68
CA HIS A 267 2.13 -21.64 13.02
C HIS A 267 0.67 -21.36 13.44
N HIS A 268 -0.02 -20.41 12.80
CA HIS A 268 -1.47 -20.59 12.60
C HIS A 268 -1.72 -20.88 11.12
N GLN A 269 -1.95 -22.15 10.82
CA GLN A 269 -2.21 -22.69 9.48
C GLN A 269 -3.59 -22.24 8.93
N GLY A 270 -4.14 -21.14 9.45
CA GLY A 270 -5.47 -20.62 9.19
C GLY A 270 -5.41 -19.15 8.78
N LEU A 271 -6.18 -18.82 7.75
CA LEU A 271 -6.44 -17.46 7.29
C LEU A 271 -7.15 -16.66 8.39
N GLU A 272 -6.46 -15.72 9.03
CA GLU A 272 -7.11 -14.78 9.96
C GLU A 272 -7.62 -13.54 9.20
N LEU A 273 -8.91 -13.57 8.86
CA LEU A 273 -9.63 -12.44 8.28
C LEU A 273 -9.86 -11.36 9.34
N THR A 274 -9.66 -10.09 8.97
CA THR A 274 -10.09 -8.95 9.79
C THR A 274 -11.61 -8.94 9.94
N LEU A 275 -12.14 -8.25 10.96
CA LEU A 275 -13.59 -8.11 11.14
C LEU A 275 -14.25 -7.53 9.88
N GLU A 276 -13.65 -6.50 9.30
CA GLU A 276 -14.10 -5.89 8.03
C GLU A 276 -14.18 -6.93 6.88
N CYS A 277 -13.16 -7.78 6.72
CA CYS A 277 -13.20 -8.83 5.70
C CYS A 277 -14.28 -9.87 5.98
N LYS A 278 -14.51 -10.23 7.25
CA LYS A 278 -15.59 -11.16 7.63
C LYS A 278 -16.96 -10.57 7.29
N ASP A 279 -17.19 -9.30 7.63
CA ASP A 279 -18.46 -8.62 7.35
C ASP A 279 -18.76 -8.56 5.84
N HIS A 280 -17.74 -8.29 5.01
CA HIS A 280 -17.88 -8.33 3.56
C HIS A 280 -18.13 -9.74 3.01
N MET A 281 -17.47 -10.75 3.56
CA MET A 281 -17.68 -12.15 3.20
C MET A 281 -19.11 -12.60 3.54
N ASP A 282 -19.59 -12.29 4.73
CA ASP A 282 -20.94 -12.65 5.17
C ASP A 282 -22.01 -11.94 4.32
N SER A 283 -21.82 -10.64 4.06
CA SER A 283 -22.71 -9.86 3.18
C SER A 283 -22.76 -10.42 1.75
N TYR A 284 -21.62 -10.85 1.22
CA TYR A 284 -21.53 -11.53 -0.06
C TYR A 284 -22.33 -12.85 -0.06
N LEU A 285 -22.15 -13.70 0.97
CA LEU A 285 -22.86 -14.97 1.09
C LEU A 285 -24.37 -14.78 1.19
N ASP A 286 -24.81 -13.76 1.94
CA ASP A 286 -26.23 -13.45 2.10
C ASP A 286 -26.85 -12.97 0.79
N VAL A 287 -26.26 -11.97 0.13
CA VAL A 287 -26.79 -11.43 -1.12
C VAL A 287 -26.74 -12.45 -2.26
N SER A 288 -25.65 -13.22 -2.36
CA SER A 288 -25.42 -14.10 -3.50
C SER A 288 -26.08 -15.47 -3.34
N TRP A 289 -26.12 -16.03 -2.14
CA TRP A 289 -26.48 -17.44 -1.94
C TRP A 289 -27.73 -17.66 -1.08
N ALA A 290 -28.26 -16.63 -0.39
CA ALA A 290 -29.47 -16.82 0.43
C ALA A 290 -30.70 -17.21 -0.40
N HIS A 291 -30.84 -16.69 -1.62
CA HIS A 291 -31.97 -17.02 -2.49
C HIS A 291 -31.96 -18.49 -2.93
N VAL A 292 -30.77 -19.06 -3.20
CA VAL A 292 -30.57 -20.48 -3.48
C VAL A 292 -31.06 -21.32 -2.30
N ILE A 293 -30.65 -20.94 -1.09
CA ILE A 293 -31.04 -21.64 0.14
C ILE A 293 -32.54 -21.44 0.44
N SER A 294 -33.14 -20.29 0.14
CA SER A 294 -34.58 -20.08 0.35
C SER A 294 -35.47 -20.86 -0.63
N SER A 295 -34.90 -21.33 -1.75
CA SER A 295 -35.64 -22.08 -2.78
C SER A 295 -36.09 -23.45 -2.27
N ILE A 296 -35.35 -24.03 -1.32
CA ILE A 296 -35.77 -25.23 -0.59
C ILE A 296 -36.76 -24.83 0.52
N SER A 297 -38.06 -25.04 0.25
CA SER A 297 -39.13 -24.62 1.14
C SER A 297 -39.07 -25.34 2.48
N LYS A 298 -39.17 -24.58 3.58
CA LYS A 298 -39.44 -25.12 4.93
C LYS A 298 -40.93 -25.45 5.15
N SER A 299 -41.79 -25.21 4.15
CA SER A 299 -43.24 -25.41 4.29
C SER A 299 -43.60 -26.90 4.25
N ASN A 300 -44.36 -27.36 5.24
CA ASN A 300 -44.91 -28.70 5.30
C ASN A 300 -46.44 -28.62 5.11
N PRO A 301 -46.93 -28.50 3.86
CA PRO A 301 -48.36 -28.45 3.62
C PRO A 301 -49.03 -29.76 4.08
N PRO A 302 -50.27 -29.68 4.62
CA PRO A 302 -51.03 -30.87 4.99
C PRO A 302 -51.37 -31.71 3.75
N GLY A 303 -51.16 -33.02 3.85
CA GLY A 303 -51.44 -34.00 2.79
C GLY A 303 -50.17 -34.53 2.07
N PRO A 304 -49.99 -35.86 1.93
CA PRO A 304 -48.80 -36.46 1.32
C PRO A 304 -48.54 -36.02 -0.12
N LEU A 305 -49.59 -35.99 -0.96
CA LEU A 305 -49.49 -35.59 -2.37
C LEU A 305 -49.11 -34.11 -2.55
N ARG A 306 -49.70 -33.21 -1.74
CA ARG A 306 -49.35 -31.79 -1.75
C ARG A 306 -47.91 -31.57 -1.29
N ARG A 307 -47.49 -32.26 -0.23
CA ARG A 307 -46.10 -32.24 0.25
C ARG A 307 -45.13 -32.68 -0.83
N TRP A 308 -45.37 -33.82 -1.48
CA TRP A 308 -44.53 -34.34 -2.54
C TRP A 308 -44.40 -33.38 -3.73
N MET A 309 -45.52 -32.80 -4.21
CA MET A 309 -45.51 -31.81 -5.29
C MET A 309 -44.75 -30.53 -4.92
N THR A 310 -44.99 -29.99 -3.72
CA THR A 310 -44.30 -28.79 -3.23
C THR A 310 -42.79 -29.01 -3.11
N ASN A 311 -42.39 -30.18 -2.62
CA ASN A 311 -40.98 -30.52 -2.42
C ASN A 311 -40.27 -30.73 -3.76
N THR A 312 -40.89 -31.44 -4.70
CA THR A 312 -40.34 -31.62 -6.06
C THR A 312 -40.15 -30.27 -6.76
N SER A 313 -41.13 -29.36 -6.66
CA SER A 313 -41.00 -28.00 -7.20
C SER A 313 -39.90 -27.19 -6.50
N SER A 314 -39.73 -27.36 -5.20
CA SER A 314 -38.68 -26.67 -4.42
C SER A 314 -37.27 -27.15 -4.82
N LEU A 315 -37.12 -28.46 -5.04
CA LEU A 315 -35.86 -29.04 -5.52
C LEU A 315 -35.48 -28.49 -6.90
N ALA A 316 -36.41 -28.47 -7.85
CA ALA A 316 -36.16 -27.91 -9.18
C ALA A 316 -35.81 -26.41 -9.14
N LYS A 317 -36.45 -25.64 -8.25
CA LYS A 317 -36.11 -24.21 -8.03
C LYS A 317 -34.70 -24.06 -7.46
N PHE A 318 -34.33 -24.88 -6.48
CA PHE A 318 -32.98 -24.89 -5.93
C PHE A 318 -31.94 -25.20 -6.98
N GLU A 319 -32.13 -26.27 -7.77
CA GLU A 319 -31.19 -26.66 -8.82
C GLU A 319 -31.04 -25.55 -9.86
N SER A 320 -32.13 -24.93 -10.29
CA SER A 320 -32.11 -23.81 -11.22
C SER A 320 -31.37 -22.60 -10.64
N ALA A 321 -31.68 -22.19 -9.40
CA ALA A 321 -31.05 -21.04 -8.75
C ALA A 321 -29.55 -21.28 -8.50
N PHE A 322 -29.18 -22.50 -8.10
CA PHE A 322 -27.79 -22.92 -7.93
C PHE A 322 -27.01 -22.81 -9.23
N HIS A 323 -27.53 -23.39 -10.33
CA HIS A 323 -26.83 -23.37 -11.61
C HIS A 323 -26.71 -21.95 -12.18
N GLN A 324 -27.75 -21.13 -12.06
CA GLN A 324 -27.69 -19.73 -12.49
C GLN A 324 -26.62 -18.94 -11.72
N THR A 325 -26.60 -19.08 -10.39
CA THR A 325 -25.61 -18.40 -9.53
C THR A 325 -24.20 -18.90 -9.83
N TYR A 326 -24.01 -20.22 -9.94
CA TYR A 326 -22.73 -20.83 -10.28
C TYR A 326 -22.20 -20.33 -11.62
N GLN A 327 -23.02 -20.33 -12.68
CA GLN A 327 -22.61 -19.88 -14.00
C GLN A 327 -22.26 -18.39 -14.02
N ALA A 328 -23.00 -17.56 -13.29
CA ALA A 328 -22.70 -16.14 -13.17
C ALA A 328 -21.37 -15.88 -12.48
N GLN A 329 -21.05 -16.63 -11.42
CA GLN A 329 -19.93 -16.36 -10.53
C GLN A 329 -18.66 -17.16 -10.83
N LYS A 330 -18.73 -18.19 -11.67
CA LYS A 330 -17.60 -19.07 -12.00
C LYS A 330 -16.36 -18.30 -12.47
N LEU A 331 -16.57 -17.23 -13.24
CA LEU A 331 -15.50 -16.41 -13.83
C LEU A 331 -15.23 -15.10 -13.04
N TRP A 332 -15.81 -14.93 -11.85
CA TRP A 332 -15.50 -13.77 -11.01
C TRP A 332 -14.09 -13.90 -10.43
N LYS A 333 -13.39 -12.77 -10.31
CA LYS A 333 -11.98 -12.78 -9.90
C LYS A 333 -11.82 -12.71 -8.39
N VAL A 334 -11.13 -13.69 -7.81
CA VAL A 334 -10.59 -13.67 -6.44
C VAL A 334 -9.09 -13.92 -6.53
N PRO A 335 -8.26 -12.86 -6.59
CA PRO A 335 -6.84 -13.00 -6.92
C PRO A 335 -6.02 -13.77 -5.88
N ASP A 336 -6.39 -13.66 -4.61
CA ASP A 336 -5.66 -14.33 -3.53
C ASP A 336 -6.12 -15.78 -3.36
N PRO A 337 -5.21 -16.78 -3.44
CA PRO A 337 -5.59 -18.19 -3.32
C PRO A 337 -6.16 -18.58 -1.97
N GLN A 338 -5.64 -18.03 -0.86
CA GLN A 338 -6.11 -18.37 0.48
C GLN A 338 -7.52 -17.83 0.72
N LEU A 339 -7.77 -16.61 0.28
CA LEU A 339 -9.10 -16.00 0.29
C LEU A 339 -10.08 -16.76 -0.60
N LYS A 340 -9.64 -17.18 -1.81
CA LYS A 340 -10.44 -17.98 -2.73
C LYS A 340 -10.87 -19.31 -2.10
N ASP A 341 -9.92 -20.01 -1.48
CA ASP A 341 -10.20 -21.28 -0.80
C ASP A 341 -11.09 -21.10 0.43
N ALA A 342 -10.93 -20.02 1.18
CA ALA A 342 -11.82 -19.69 2.31
C ALA A 342 -13.25 -19.38 1.84
N LEU A 343 -13.42 -18.59 0.79
CA LEU A 343 -14.72 -18.29 0.19
C LEU A 343 -15.42 -19.56 -0.31
N ARG A 344 -14.70 -20.42 -1.06
CA ARG A 344 -15.24 -21.70 -1.54
C ARG A 344 -15.71 -22.57 -0.39
N ARG A 345 -14.90 -22.73 0.67
CA ARG A 345 -15.28 -23.48 1.86
C ARG A 345 -16.53 -22.90 2.52
N ALA A 346 -16.61 -21.58 2.69
CA ALA A 346 -17.77 -20.93 3.29
C ALA A 346 -19.06 -21.12 2.46
N ILE A 347 -18.97 -21.05 1.12
CA ILE A 347 -20.10 -21.31 0.23
C ILE A 347 -20.52 -22.79 0.31
N ILE A 348 -19.56 -23.72 0.22
CA ILE A 348 -19.81 -25.17 0.34
C ILE A 348 -20.50 -25.48 1.65
N GLU A 349 -19.92 -25.05 2.78
CA GLU A 349 -20.47 -25.27 4.11
C GLU A 349 -21.91 -24.75 4.21
N ARG A 350 -22.17 -23.55 3.70
CA ARG A 350 -23.50 -22.92 3.79
C ARG A 350 -24.54 -23.60 2.89
N VAL A 351 -24.22 -23.82 1.61
CA VAL A 351 -25.16 -24.32 0.59
C VAL A 351 -25.36 -25.83 0.72
N ILE A 352 -24.27 -26.59 0.83
CA ILE A 352 -24.32 -28.06 0.86
C ILE A 352 -24.90 -28.56 2.18
N SER A 353 -24.59 -27.93 3.33
CA SER A 353 -25.23 -28.31 4.59
C SER A 353 -26.74 -28.10 4.55
N SER A 354 -27.20 -26.95 4.03
CA SER A 354 -28.63 -26.67 3.88
C SER A 354 -29.33 -27.67 2.95
N TYR A 355 -28.67 -28.03 1.84
CA TYR A 355 -29.19 -29.02 0.88
C TYR A 355 -29.23 -30.44 1.47
N ASN A 356 -28.18 -30.85 2.18
CA ASN A 356 -28.15 -32.14 2.88
C ASN A 356 -29.25 -32.26 3.93
N ASP A 357 -29.48 -31.21 4.71
CA ASP A 357 -30.54 -31.20 5.72
C ASP A 357 -31.94 -31.26 5.08
N TYR A 358 -32.11 -30.70 3.88
CA TYR A 358 -33.33 -30.84 3.10
C TYR A 358 -33.53 -32.28 2.60
N LEU A 359 -32.50 -32.89 2.01
CA LEU A 359 -32.58 -34.27 1.52
C LEU A 359 -32.81 -35.29 2.65
N LYS A 360 -32.22 -35.09 3.83
CA LYS A 360 -32.48 -35.93 5.02
C LYS A 360 -33.95 -35.90 5.45
N LYS A 361 -34.64 -34.77 5.26
CA LYS A 361 -36.07 -34.62 5.59
C LYS A 361 -36.98 -35.21 4.50
N HIS A 362 -36.46 -35.44 3.30
CA HIS A 362 -37.20 -35.87 2.11
C HIS A 362 -36.44 -36.99 1.36
N PRO A 363 -36.32 -38.20 1.94
CA PRO A 363 -35.55 -39.30 1.35
C PRO A 363 -36.07 -39.73 -0.03
N GLU A 364 -37.37 -39.54 -0.31
CA GLU A 364 -37.97 -39.77 -1.62
C GLU A 364 -37.37 -38.90 -2.74
N LEU A 365 -36.82 -37.74 -2.40
CA LEU A 365 -36.15 -36.85 -3.33
C LEU A 365 -34.67 -37.14 -3.48
N ALA A 366 -34.04 -37.80 -2.50
CA ALA A 366 -32.62 -38.15 -2.57
C ALA A 366 -32.33 -39.12 -3.74
N GLU A 367 -33.24 -40.07 -3.99
CA GLU A 367 -33.15 -40.96 -5.16
C GLU A 367 -33.41 -40.22 -6.49
N HIS A 368 -34.22 -39.16 -6.47
CA HIS A 368 -34.44 -38.32 -7.65
C HIS A 368 -33.20 -37.47 -7.98
N ALA A 369 -32.61 -36.84 -6.96
CA ALA A 369 -31.35 -36.08 -7.09
C ALA A 369 -30.20 -36.96 -7.59
N ARG A 370 -30.13 -38.22 -7.13
CA ARG A 370 -29.13 -39.19 -7.60
C ARG A 370 -29.28 -39.53 -9.10
N ARG A 371 -30.50 -39.56 -9.63
CA ARG A 371 -30.73 -39.78 -11.08
C ARG A 371 -30.46 -38.52 -11.93
N GLY A 372 -30.60 -37.34 -11.34
CA GLY A 372 -30.43 -36.04 -12.02
C GLY A 372 -29.01 -35.45 -11.98
N ASN A 373 -28.01 -36.17 -11.47
CA ASN A 373 -26.65 -35.67 -11.19
C ASN A 373 -26.56 -34.51 -10.17
N SER A 374 -27.63 -34.16 -9.48
CA SER A 374 -27.65 -33.12 -8.44
C SER A 374 -27.23 -33.63 -7.05
N THR A 375 -26.34 -34.63 -7.00
CA THR A 375 -25.90 -35.15 -5.69
C THR A 375 -25.08 -34.10 -4.94
N PRO A 376 -25.11 -34.09 -3.59
CA PRO A 376 -24.31 -33.15 -2.80
C PRO A 376 -22.83 -33.11 -3.20
N ALA A 377 -22.24 -34.26 -3.52
CA ALA A 377 -20.85 -34.36 -3.96
C ALA A 377 -20.58 -33.67 -5.30
N VAL A 378 -21.49 -33.79 -6.27
CA VAL A 378 -21.35 -33.11 -7.58
C VAL A 378 -21.48 -31.59 -7.40
N LEU A 379 -22.43 -31.14 -6.59
CA LEU A 379 -22.60 -29.70 -6.33
C LEU A 379 -21.39 -29.13 -5.57
N GLU A 380 -20.82 -29.88 -4.63
CA GLU A 380 -19.60 -29.51 -3.92
C GLU A 380 -18.39 -29.40 -4.87
N GLU A 381 -18.22 -30.36 -5.79
CA GLU A 381 -17.18 -30.30 -6.82
C GLU A 381 -17.33 -29.07 -7.73
N MET A 382 -18.57 -28.74 -8.12
CA MET A 382 -18.85 -27.53 -8.89
C MET A 382 -18.45 -26.28 -8.10
N LEU A 383 -18.85 -26.16 -6.83
CA LEU A 383 -18.48 -25.02 -5.98
C LEU A 383 -16.97 -24.88 -5.79
N GLY A 384 -16.23 -26.00 -5.79
CA GLY A 384 -14.78 -26.01 -5.80
C GLY A 384 -14.14 -25.32 -7.01
N GLN A 385 -14.89 -25.15 -8.11
CA GLN A 385 -14.44 -24.48 -9.35
C GLN A 385 -14.90 -23.02 -9.45
N LEU A 386 -15.50 -22.44 -8.41
CA LEU A 386 -15.87 -21.02 -8.42
C LEU A 386 -14.64 -20.12 -8.44
N PHE A 387 -14.73 -18.97 -9.10
CA PHE A 387 -13.69 -17.94 -9.14
C PHE A 387 -12.39 -18.32 -9.89
N GLU A 388 -12.51 -19.02 -11.01
CA GLU A 388 -11.36 -19.39 -11.86
C GLU A 388 -11.17 -18.46 -13.07
N GLY A 389 -11.73 -17.25 -13.03
CA GLY A 389 -11.67 -16.25 -14.10
C GLY A 389 -10.53 -15.25 -14.05
#